data_AF-A0AAW5Z605-F1
#
_entry.id   AF-A0AAW5Z605-F1
#
_cell.length_a   1.000
_cell.length_b   1.000
_cell.length_c   1.000
_cell.angle_alpha   90.00
_cell.angle_beta   90.00
_cell.angle_gamma   90.00
#
_symmetry.space_group_name_H-M   'P 1'
#
loop_
_entity.id
_entity.type
_entity.pdbx_description
1 polymer ?
#
loop_
_entity_poly.entity_id
_entity_poly.type
_entity_poly.pdbx_seq_one_letter_code
_entity_poly.pdbx_strand_id
1 'polypeptide(L)'
;MMPFARYFCIFINVGLGEGANWVMLPGGMIIQRVYLGFPVGTNVRHITFPRSFTTTNYSISINWNDIGTVTTETQSPANVAVVHQTKSLTGASIWQAGPGGFNVDIIAVGY
;
A
#
# COMPACT_ATOMS: atom_id res chain seq x y z
N MET A 1 -15.08 19.68 -42.90
CA MET A 1 -14.97 18.48 -42.05
C MET A 1 -14.51 18.92 -40.67
N MET A 2 -15.21 18.54 -39.60
CA MET A 2 -14.94 18.99 -38.22
C MET A 2 -13.80 18.19 -37.56
N PRO A 3 -13.09 18.75 -36.56
CA PRO A 3 -11.75 18.30 -36.17
C PRO A 3 -11.77 17.21 -35.08
N PHE A 4 -10.86 16.25 -35.21
CA PHE A 4 -10.69 15.07 -34.36
C PHE A 4 -9.90 15.34 -33.07
N ALA A 5 -10.18 16.45 -32.38
CA ALA A 5 -9.45 16.88 -31.17
C ALA A 5 -10.33 16.97 -29.90
N ARG A 6 -11.42 16.20 -29.83
CA ARG A 6 -12.40 16.28 -28.72
C ARG A 6 -12.37 15.13 -27.71
N TYR A 7 -11.30 14.33 -27.68
CA TYR A 7 -11.10 13.33 -26.62
C TYR A 7 -9.63 13.20 -26.16
N PHE A 8 -8.81 14.24 -26.37
CA PHE A 8 -7.58 14.37 -25.58
C PHE A 8 -8.01 14.86 -24.21
N CYS A 9 -8.37 13.89 -23.37
CA CYS A 9 -8.56 13.95 -21.93
C CYS A 9 -8.08 15.27 -21.29
N ILE A 10 -8.92 16.31 -21.36
CA ILE A 10 -8.91 17.43 -20.43
C ILE A 10 -9.68 16.90 -19.21
N PHE A 11 -9.13 15.92 -18.51
CA PHE A 11 -9.26 15.95 -17.07
C PHE A 11 -8.24 16.98 -16.64
N ILE A 12 -8.76 18.19 -16.44
CA ILE A 12 -8.10 19.22 -15.68
C ILE A 12 -7.49 18.55 -14.44
N ASN A 13 -6.18 18.68 -14.27
CA ASN A 13 -5.42 18.38 -13.05
C ASN A 13 -5.92 19.27 -11.89
N VAL A 14 -7.20 19.16 -11.50
CA VAL A 14 -7.81 19.90 -10.38
C VAL A 14 -7.37 19.24 -9.07
N GLY A 15 -6.06 19.23 -8.81
CA GLY A 15 -5.50 18.66 -7.58
C GLY A 15 -5.28 17.14 -7.59
N LEU A 16 -5.25 16.51 -8.78
CA LEU A 16 -4.69 15.16 -8.91
C LEU A 16 -3.15 15.25 -8.83
N GLY A 17 -2.55 14.37 -8.04
CA GLY A 17 -1.09 14.16 -8.02
C GLY A 17 -0.81 12.67 -8.10
N GLU A 18 0.27 12.26 -8.77
CA GLU A 18 0.61 10.85 -8.88
C GLU A 18 2.12 10.62 -8.79
N GLY A 19 2.51 9.39 -8.47
CA GLY A 19 3.87 8.94 -8.55
C GLY A 19 3.96 7.41 -8.41
N ALA A 20 5.17 6.90 -8.26
CA ALA A 20 5.37 5.45 -8.15
C ALA A 20 4.62 4.88 -6.93
N ASN A 21 3.60 4.07 -7.19
CA ASN A 21 2.75 3.42 -6.18
C ASN A 21 1.94 4.38 -5.29
N TRP A 22 1.63 5.60 -5.75
CA TRP A 22 0.69 6.47 -5.04
C TRP A 22 -0.07 7.42 -5.95
N VAL A 23 -1.25 7.82 -5.49
CA VAL A 23 -2.08 8.87 -6.10
C VAL A 23 -2.68 9.76 -5.02
N MET A 24 -2.78 11.05 -5.29
CA MET A 24 -3.48 12.06 -4.51
C MET A 24 -4.70 12.50 -5.32
N LEU A 25 -5.87 12.35 -4.72
CA LEU A 25 -7.13 12.78 -5.31
C LEU A 25 -7.37 14.28 -5.07
N PRO A 26 -8.23 14.92 -5.89
CA PRO A 26 -8.75 16.25 -5.59
C PRO A 26 -9.29 16.29 -4.16
N GLY A 27 -8.89 17.30 -3.38
CA GLY A 27 -9.19 17.38 -1.94
C GLY A 27 -8.10 16.80 -1.03
N GLY A 28 -7.05 16.20 -1.60
CA GLY A 28 -5.81 15.87 -0.89
C GLY A 28 -5.74 14.49 -0.25
N MET A 29 -6.74 13.63 -0.49
CA MET A 29 -6.68 12.24 -0.05
C MET A 29 -5.59 11.50 -0.85
N ILE A 30 -4.69 10.83 -0.14
CA ILE A 30 -3.58 10.06 -0.69
C ILE A 30 -3.90 8.57 -0.55
N ILE A 31 -3.77 7.82 -1.63
CA ILE A 31 -3.82 6.36 -1.69
C ILE A 31 -2.45 5.86 -2.12
N GLN A 32 -1.87 4.93 -1.36
CA GLN A 32 -0.52 4.42 -1.61
C GLN A 32 -0.50 2.91 -1.51
N ARG A 33 0.29 2.26 -2.37
CA ARG A 33 0.57 0.83 -2.32
C ARG A 33 1.99 0.57 -1.87
N VAL A 34 2.17 -0.42 -1.01
CA VAL A 34 3.48 -0.92 -0.59
C VAL A 34 3.47 -2.44 -0.63
N TYR A 35 4.60 -3.02 -1.02
CA TYR A 35 4.85 -4.45 -0.94
C TYR A 35 5.85 -4.72 0.17
N LEU A 36 5.61 -5.77 0.94
CA LEU A 36 6.50 -6.14 2.03
C LEU A 36 6.68 -7.65 2.08
N GLY A 37 7.92 -8.10 1.89
CA GLY A 37 8.31 -9.48 2.17
C GLY A 37 8.79 -9.63 3.60
N PHE A 38 8.41 -10.72 4.25
CA PHE A 38 8.97 -11.10 5.53
C PHE A 38 9.92 -12.29 5.38
N PRO A 39 11.21 -12.12 5.70
CA PRO A 39 12.15 -13.24 5.78
C PRO A 39 11.71 -14.25 6.84
N VAL A 40 12.13 -15.51 6.65
CA VAL A 40 11.96 -16.54 7.68
C VAL A 40 12.63 -16.10 8.99
N GLY A 41 11.93 -16.27 10.10
CA GLY A 41 12.36 -15.86 11.44
C GLY A 41 12.06 -14.39 11.79
N THR A 42 11.49 -13.60 10.87
CA THR A 42 11.14 -12.20 11.12
C THR A 42 9.65 -12.01 11.22
N ASN A 43 9.15 -11.48 12.33
CA ASN A 43 7.71 -11.28 12.54
C ASN A 43 7.26 -9.83 12.51
N VAL A 44 8.19 -8.87 12.54
CA VAL A 44 7.90 -7.44 12.47
C VAL A 44 8.81 -6.79 11.45
N ARG A 45 8.22 -5.97 10.57
CA ARG A 45 8.94 -5.22 9.55
C ARG A 45 8.37 -3.81 9.42
N HIS A 46 9.23 -2.84 9.20
CA HIS A 46 8.82 -1.47 8.94
C HIS A 46 8.59 -1.25 7.44
N ILE A 47 7.49 -0.57 7.09
CA ILE A 47 7.22 -0.10 5.74
C ILE A 47 7.47 1.40 5.66
N THR A 48 7.97 1.85 4.51
CA THR A 48 8.09 3.28 4.18
C THR A 48 7.12 3.61 3.07
N PHE A 49 6.30 4.63 3.26
CA PHE A 49 5.36 5.09 2.25
C PHE A 49 6.09 5.85 1.14
N PRO A 50 5.69 5.66 -0.14
CA PRO A 50 6.20 6.44 -1.27
C PRO A 50 6.06 7.96 -1.09
N ARG A 51 5.02 8.38 -0.37
CA ARG A 51 4.74 9.77 -0.01
C ARG A 51 4.37 9.85 1.46
N SER A 52 4.85 10.89 2.14
CA SER A 52 4.40 11.16 3.50
C SER A 52 2.92 11.55 3.51
N PHE A 53 2.17 10.99 4.44
CA PHE A 53 0.88 11.56 4.85
C PHE A 53 1.11 12.87 5.61
N THR A 54 0.10 13.72 5.67
CA THR A 54 0.05 14.95 6.48
C THR A 54 -0.46 14.67 7.89
N THR A 55 -1.13 13.55 8.11
CA THR A 55 -1.62 13.11 9.43
C THR A 55 -1.36 11.62 9.67
N THR A 56 -1.36 11.18 10.94
CA THR A 56 -1.25 9.74 11.30
C THR A 56 -2.59 9.00 11.31
N ASN A 57 -3.69 9.69 10.99
CA ASN A 57 -5.06 9.15 11.01
C ASN A 57 -5.43 8.47 9.68
N TYR A 58 -4.48 7.78 9.06
CA TYR A 58 -4.70 7.01 7.84
C TYR A 58 -5.08 5.56 8.17
N SER A 59 -5.78 4.92 7.24
CA SER A 59 -6.13 3.50 7.30
C SER A 59 -5.11 2.67 6.52
N ILE A 60 -4.83 1.45 6.99
CA ILE A 60 -4.02 0.48 6.27
C ILE A 60 -4.87 -0.79 6.09
N SER A 61 -4.95 -1.29 4.87
CA SER A 61 -5.41 -2.63 4.54
C SER A 61 -4.20 -3.48 4.13
N ILE A 62 -4.14 -4.71 4.64
CA ILE A 62 -3.04 -5.65 4.39
C ILE A 62 -3.67 -6.93 3.87
N ASN A 63 -3.19 -7.38 2.72
CA ASN A 63 -3.57 -8.64 2.12
C ASN A 63 -2.34 -9.54 2.05
N TRP A 64 -2.49 -10.78 2.51
CA TRP A 64 -1.46 -11.79 2.32
C TRP A 64 -1.31 -12.10 0.83
N ASN A 65 -0.06 -12.12 0.35
CA ASN A 65 0.23 -12.37 -1.05
C ASN A 65 1.58 -13.07 -1.21
N ASP A 66 1.59 -14.39 -1.31
CA ASP A 66 2.82 -15.15 -1.51
C ASP A 66 3.22 -15.21 -3.00
N ILE A 67 3.69 -14.07 -3.53
CA ILE A 67 4.31 -14.02 -4.87
C ILE A 67 5.65 -14.77 -4.79
N GLY A 68 5.64 -16.07 -5.12
CA GLY A 68 6.88 -16.81 -5.34
C GLY A 68 6.82 -18.32 -5.08
N THR A 69 5.86 -18.78 -4.28
CA THR A 69 5.74 -20.18 -3.91
C THR A 69 4.41 -20.73 -4.38
N VAL A 70 4.40 -21.38 -5.55
CA VAL A 70 3.27 -22.23 -5.95
C VAL A 70 3.34 -23.47 -5.07
N THR A 71 2.82 -23.39 -3.85
CA THR A 71 2.65 -24.57 -3.01
C THR A 71 1.40 -25.30 -3.49
N THR A 72 1.50 -26.60 -3.75
CA THR A 72 0.36 -27.46 -4.08
C THR A 72 -0.57 -27.71 -2.89
N GLU A 73 -0.17 -27.26 -1.70
CA GLU A 73 -0.91 -27.35 -0.44
C GLU A 73 -1.62 -26.03 -0.17
N THR A 74 -2.90 -26.10 0.23
CA THR A 74 -3.65 -24.94 0.74
C THR A 74 -3.01 -24.45 2.03
N GLN A 75 -2.28 -23.33 1.96
CA GLN A 75 -1.75 -22.70 3.17
C GLN A 75 -2.84 -21.89 3.87
N SER A 76 -2.90 -21.99 5.20
CA SER A 76 -3.72 -21.06 5.98
C SER A 76 -3.18 -19.64 5.76
N PRO A 77 -4.03 -18.66 5.44
CA PRO A 77 -3.60 -17.26 5.38
C PRO A 77 -2.90 -16.88 6.67
N ALA A 78 -1.79 -16.15 6.56
CA ALA A 78 -1.12 -15.64 7.74
C ALA A 78 -1.93 -14.50 8.38
N ASN A 79 -2.00 -14.51 9.70
CA ASN A 79 -2.56 -13.36 10.42
C ASN A 79 -1.59 -12.19 10.30
N VAL A 80 -2.07 -11.08 9.76
CA VAL A 80 -1.30 -9.86 9.54
C VAL A 80 -1.96 -8.69 10.24
N ALA A 81 -1.15 -7.79 10.78
CA ALA A 81 -1.66 -6.63 11.51
C ALA A 81 -0.68 -5.46 11.46
N VAL A 82 -1.21 -4.26 11.69
CA VAL A 82 -0.38 -3.09 11.99
C VAL A 82 0.00 -3.13 13.47
N VAL A 83 1.28 -2.93 13.77
CA VAL A 83 1.77 -2.88 15.15
C VAL A 83 1.26 -1.61 15.82
N HIS A 84 0.71 -1.75 17.03
CA HIS A 84 0.14 -0.65 17.80
C HIS A 84 1.15 0.50 17.99
N GLN A 85 0.67 1.74 17.85
CA GLN A 85 1.47 2.98 18.02
C GLN A 85 2.70 3.14 17.11
N THR A 86 2.81 2.37 16.02
CA THR A 86 3.94 2.49 15.09
C THR A 86 3.64 3.34 13.84
N LYS A 87 2.40 3.84 13.70
CA LYS A 87 2.01 4.70 12.60
C LYS A 87 2.74 6.05 12.69
N SER A 88 3.42 6.41 11.62
CA SER A 88 4.06 7.70 11.43
C SER A 88 3.61 8.30 10.09
N LEU A 89 3.96 9.56 9.84
CA LEU A 89 3.66 10.20 8.57
C LEU A 89 4.31 9.47 7.38
N THR A 90 5.43 8.80 7.60
CA THR A 90 6.27 8.19 6.57
C THR A 90 6.21 6.68 6.54
N GLY A 91 5.51 6.02 7.48
CA GLY A 91 5.54 4.57 7.55
C GLY A 91 4.72 3.98 8.69
N ALA A 92 4.81 2.66 8.81
CA ALA A 92 4.23 1.90 9.92
C ALA A 92 4.99 0.58 10.09
N SER A 93 4.87 -0.05 11.24
CA SER A 93 5.37 -1.42 11.41
C SER A 93 4.23 -2.41 11.20
N ILE A 94 4.53 -3.46 10.43
CA ILE A 94 3.62 -4.55 10.10
C ILE A 94 4.11 -5.79 10.82
N TRP A 95 3.18 -6.49 11.45
CA TRP A 95 3.40 -7.75 12.09
C TRP A 95 2.70 -8.87 11.33
N GLN A 96 3.29 -10.05 11.42
CA GLN A 96 2.71 -11.28 10.93
C GLN A 96 2.82 -12.39 11.98
N ALA A 97 1.86 -13.32 11.97
CA ALA A 97 1.93 -14.56 12.72
C ALA A 97 2.76 -15.62 11.98
N GLY A 98 3.43 -16.49 12.75
CA GLY A 98 4.12 -17.66 12.24
C GLY A 98 5.62 -17.45 12.02
N PRO A 99 6.27 -18.32 11.23
CA PRO A 99 7.72 -18.29 11.00
C PRO A 99 8.15 -17.29 9.91
N GLY A 100 7.21 -16.62 9.25
CA GLY A 100 7.47 -15.79 8.07
C GLY A 100 7.77 -16.56 6.80
N GLY A 101 8.38 -15.90 5.82
CA GLY A 101 8.64 -16.47 4.49
C GLY A 101 7.57 -16.18 3.45
N PHE A 102 6.70 -15.20 3.68
CA PHE A 102 5.67 -14.78 2.73
C PHE A 102 5.66 -13.27 2.52
N ASN A 103 5.02 -12.83 1.44
CA ASN A 103 4.84 -11.41 1.15
C ASN A 103 3.43 -10.94 1.47
N VAL A 104 3.29 -9.63 1.65
CA VAL A 104 2.02 -8.95 1.83
C VAL A 104 1.92 -7.75 0.90
N ASP A 105 0.71 -7.53 0.41
CA ASP A 105 0.28 -6.35 -0.30
C ASP A 105 -0.40 -5.39 0.67
N ILE A 106 -0.01 -4.12 0.63
CA ILE A 106 -0.48 -3.12 1.58
C ILE A 106 -1.05 -1.94 0.80
N ILE A 107 -2.25 -1.50 1.16
CA ILE A 107 -2.86 -0.26 0.70
C ILE A 107 -3.05 0.66 1.90
N ALA A 108 -2.51 1.87 1.83
CA ALA A 108 -2.70 2.91 2.83
C ALA A 108 -3.52 4.06 2.23
N VAL A 109 -4.50 4.56 2.99
CA VAL A 109 -5.40 5.65 2.58
C VAL A 109 -5.51 6.67 3.68
N GLY A 110 -5.25 7.94 3.37
CA GLY A 110 -5.27 9.04 4.34
C GLY A 110 -5.03 10.39 3.69
N TYR A 111 -4.57 11.36 4.48
CA TYR A 111 -4.17 12.69 4.03
C TYR A 111 -2.76 12.96 4.50
#